data_AF-A0A7K1SFE5-F1
#
_entry.id   AF-A0A7K1SFE5-F1
#
_cell.length_a   1.000
_cell.length_b   1.000
_cell.length_c   1.000
_cell.angle_alpha   90.00
_cell.angle_beta   90.00
_cell.angle_gamma   90.00
#
_symmetry.space_group_name_H-M   'P 1'
#
loop_
_entity.id
_entity.type
_entity.pdbx_description
1 polymer ?
#
loop_
_entity_poly.entity_id
_entity_poly.type
_entity_poly.pdbx_seq_one_letter_code
_entity_poly.pdbx_strand_id
1 'polypeptide(L)'
;MKTAPLKRQLPILDTRTSEYIIAHWLEAITNFYGYYHQLTACISQGIIEKELRSNLAYMGQCPVSELIKLTRCMQTELAKLTQAMDQVDLLKTPTAKMICANLAGHTLRLNQLSGQAQTRLYLIKRSAS
;
A
#
# COMPACT_ATOMS: atom_id res chain seq x y z
N MET A 1 57.68 11.74 -2.89
CA MET A 1 56.33 11.56 -3.44
C MET A 1 55.45 10.89 -2.39
N LYS A 2 54.50 11.60 -1.77
CA LYS A 2 53.55 11.03 -0.80
C LYS A 2 52.15 11.11 -1.41
N THR A 3 51.52 9.95 -1.52
CA THR A 3 50.22 9.71 -2.14
C THR A 3 49.08 10.36 -1.35
N ALA A 4 48.20 11.08 -2.05
CA ALA A 4 46.99 11.67 -1.48
C ALA A 4 45.91 10.60 -1.23
N PRO A 5 45.05 10.74 -0.20
CA PRO A 5 44.02 9.76 0.10
C PRO A 5 42.83 9.91 -0.87
N LEU A 6 42.40 8.78 -1.44
CA LEU A 6 41.19 8.65 -2.24
C LEU A 6 39.97 9.19 -1.48
N LYS A 7 39.39 10.28 -1.98
CA LYS A 7 38.07 10.76 -1.59
C LYS A 7 37.07 9.62 -1.84
N ARG A 8 36.42 9.14 -0.78
CA ARG A 8 35.22 8.31 -0.89
C ARG A 8 34.17 9.13 -1.65
N GLN A 9 33.99 8.84 -2.93
CA GLN A 9 32.82 9.30 -3.67
C GLN A 9 31.61 8.60 -3.05
N LEU A 10 30.76 9.36 -2.36
CA LEU A 10 29.41 8.89 -2.06
C LEU A 10 28.72 8.57 -3.40
N PRO A 11 27.94 7.49 -3.48
CA PRO A 11 27.09 7.25 -4.64
C PRO A 11 26.04 8.38 -4.68
N ILE A 12 26.26 9.35 -5.57
CA ILE A 12 25.31 10.41 -5.86
C ILE A 12 24.13 9.73 -6.53
N LEU A 13 23.08 9.45 -5.75
CA LEU A 13 21.78 9.13 -6.31
C LEU A 13 21.27 10.41 -6.97
N ASP A 14 20.80 10.32 -8.22
CA ASP A 14 20.18 11.44 -8.91
C ASP A 14 18.96 11.92 -8.10
N THR A 15 19.05 13.12 -7.55
CA THR A 15 18.04 13.70 -6.63
C THR A 15 16.65 13.75 -7.26
N ARG A 16 16.60 13.93 -8.58
CA ARG A 16 15.36 13.92 -9.37
C ARG A 16 14.66 12.57 -9.36
N THR A 17 15.44 11.49 -9.36
CA THR A 17 14.90 10.11 -9.29
C THR A 17 14.33 9.83 -7.91
N SER A 18 14.97 10.30 -6.83
CA SER A 18 14.44 10.12 -5.47
C SER A 18 13.17 10.91 -5.22
N GLU A 19 13.08 12.15 -5.67
CA GLU A 19 11.88 12.98 -5.53
C GLU A 19 10.67 12.36 -6.22
N TYR A 20 10.88 11.83 -7.44
CA TYR A 20 9.85 11.12 -8.18
C TYR A 20 9.33 9.88 -7.43
N ILE A 21 10.24 9.06 -6.87
CA ILE A 21 9.87 7.87 -6.10
C ILE A 21 9.05 8.24 -4.87
N ILE A 22 9.45 9.29 -4.15
CA ILE A 22 8.72 9.77 -2.97
C ILE A 22 7.34 10.30 -3.35
N ALA A 23 7.24 11.10 -4.41
CA ALA A 23 5.96 11.64 -4.87
C ALA A 23 4.97 10.54 -5.27
N HIS A 24 5.41 9.55 -6.06
CA HIS A 24 4.58 8.41 -6.43
C HIS A 24 4.23 7.50 -5.26
N TRP A 25 5.14 7.37 -4.30
CA TRP A 25 4.84 6.65 -3.07
C TRP A 25 3.75 7.36 -2.25
N LEU A 26 3.82 8.70 -2.10
CA LEU A 26 2.81 9.50 -1.40
C LEU A 26 1.43 9.45 -2.09
N GLU A 27 1.41 9.46 -3.41
CA GLU A 27 0.18 9.28 -4.18
C GLU A 27 -0.40 7.88 -3.96
N ALA A 28 0.43 6.84 -4.07
CA ALA A 28 0.01 5.45 -3.90
C ALA A 28 -0.53 5.18 -2.50
N ILE A 29 0.12 5.68 -1.44
CA ILE A 29 -0.36 5.49 -0.06
C ILE A 29 -1.67 6.22 0.19
N THR A 30 -1.85 7.43 -0.37
CA THR A 30 -3.10 8.21 -0.26
C THR A 30 -4.27 7.48 -0.93
N ASN A 31 -4.07 7.04 -2.18
CA ASN A 31 -5.07 6.28 -2.92
C ASN A 31 -5.42 4.96 -2.20
N PHE A 32 -4.40 4.27 -1.72
CA PHE A 32 -4.56 3.04 -0.97
C PHE A 32 -5.40 3.22 0.30
N TYR A 33 -5.10 4.24 1.12
CA TYR A 33 -5.89 4.54 2.31
C TYR A 33 -7.34 4.86 1.97
N GLY A 34 -7.57 5.64 0.92
CA GLY A 34 -8.92 5.96 0.44
C GLY A 34 -9.73 4.71 0.08
N TYR A 35 -9.13 3.76 -0.65
CA TYR A 35 -9.81 2.51 -0.98
C TYR A 35 -9.96 1.56 0.21
N TYR A 36 -8.97 1.51 1.10
CA TYR A 36 -9.05 0.71 2.32
C TYR A 36 -10.21 1.17 3.21
N HIS A 37 -10.36 2.48 3.42
CA HIS A 37 -11.45 3.04 4.21
C HIS A 37 -12.82 2.80 3.56
N GLN A 38 -12.93 2.95 2.25
CA GLN A 38 -14.18 2.63 1.55
C GLN A 38 -14.54 1.16 1.68
N LEU A 39 -13.58 0.25 1.50
CA LEU A 39 -13.81 -1.18 1.58
C LEU A 39 -14.21 -1.62 2.98
N THR A 40 -13.53 -1.11 4.01
CA THR A 40 -13.85 -1.40 5.42
C THR A 40 -15.21 -0.84 5.83
N ALA A 41 -15.57 0.36 5.38
CA ALA A 41 -16.90 0.92 5.60
C ALA A 41 -17.99 0.07 4.94
N CYS A 42 -17.81 -0.33 3.68
CA CYS A 42 -18.74 -1.23 2.99
C CYS A 42 -18.92 -2.54 3.74
N ILE A 43 -17.82 -3.22 4.10
CA ILE A 43 -17.86 -4.49 4.86
C ILE A 43 -18.61 -4.30 6.19
N SER A 44 -18.30 -3.25 6.93
CA SER A 44 -18.93 -2.97 8.23
C SER A 44 -20.44 -2.74 8.08
N GLN A 45 -20.86 -1.98 7.07
CA GLN A 45 -22.27 -1.78 6.77
C GLN A 45 -22.96 -3.10 6.37
N GLY A 46 -22.32 -3.92 5.54
CA GLY A 46 -22.86 -5.22 5.15
C GLY A 46 -22.98 -6.23 6.29
N ILE A 47 -22.11 -6.14 7.31
CA ILE A 47 -22.20 -6.96 8.52
C ILE A 47 -23.45 -6.56 9.33
N ILE A 48 -23.69 -5.26 9.50
CA ILE A 48 -24.90 -4.74 10.17
C ILE A 48 -26.17 -5.20 9.42
N GLU A 49 -26.17 -5.11 8.09
CA GLU A 49 -27.30 -5.58 7.26
C GLU A 49 -27.48 -7.10 7.33
N LYS A 50 -26.39 -7.87 7.47
CA LYS A 50 -26.44 -9.33 7.62
C LYS A 50 -27.10 -9.75 8.94
N GLU A 51 -26.81 -9.05 10.04
CA GLU A 51 -27.47 -9.29 11.33
C GLU A 51 -28.99 -9.08 11.25
N LEU A 52 -29.43 -8.18 10.36
CA LEU A 52 -30.84 -7.88 10.13
C LEU A 52 -31.54 -8.85 9.16
N ARG A 53 -30.83 -9.43 8.17
CA ARG A 53 -31.46 -10.16 7.05
C ARG A 53 -31.07 -11.64 6.88
N SER A 54 -30.22 -12.19 7.75
CA SER A 54 -29.71 -13.58 7.70
C SER A 54 -28.99 -13.94 6.38
N ASN A 55 -27.67 -14.16 6.47
CA ASN A 55 -26.80 -14.71 5.42
C ASN A 55 -26.56 -13.86 4.15
N LEU A 56 -25.88 -12.72 4.29
CA LEU A 56 -25.13 -12.13 3.18
C LEU A 56 -23.83 -12.93 2.93
N ALA A 57 -23.84 -13.81 1.93
CA ALA A 57 -22.62 -14.40 1.37
C ALA A 57 -21.93 -13.46 0.37
N TYR A 58 -22.70 -12.51 -0.19
CA TYR A 58 -22.27 -11.57 -1.21
C TYR A 58 -22.70 -10.14 -0.86
N MET A 59 -21.88 -9.17 -1.28
CA MET A 59 -22.18 -7.74 -1.27
C MET A 59 -22.12 -7.23 -2.70
N GLY A 60 -23.30 -6.91 -3.27
CA GLY A 60 -23.43 -6.75 -4.72
C GLY A 60 -23.01 -8.04 -5.42
N GLN A 61 -22.01 -7.96 -6.29
CA GLN A 61 -21.45 -9.12 -7.02
C GLN A 61 -20.19 -9.72 -6.37
N CYS A 62 -19.76 -9.22 -5.22
CA CYS A 62 -18.54 -9.68 -4.56
C CYS A 62 -18.82 -10.62 -3.38
N PRO A 63 -18.17 -11.80 -3.31
CA PRO A 63 -18.19 -12.61 -2.10
C PRO A 63 -17.60 -11.83 -0.93
N VAL A 64 -18.29 -11.81 0.22
CA VAL A 64 -17.84 -11.09 1.42
C VAL A 64 -16.48 -11.62 1.91
N SER A 65 -16.24 -12.92 1.77
CA SER A 65 -14.96 -13.56 2.10
C SER A 65 -13.77 -12.98 1.34
N GLU A 66 -13.95 -12.69 0.05
CA GLU A 66 -12.91 -12.09 -0.80
C GLU A 66 -12.65 -10.62 -0.42
N LEU A 67 -13.68 -9.88 -0.01
CA LEU A 67 -13.54 -8.52 0.50
C LEU A 67 -12.77 -8.49 1.83
N ILE A 68 -13.07 -9.41 2.75
CA ILE A 68 -12.35 -9.56 4.01
C ILE A 68 -10.88 -9.93 3.75
N LYS A 69 -10.63 -10.89 2.85
CA LYS A 69 -9.28 -11.31 2.47
C LYS A 69 -8.48 -10.14 1.91
N LEU A 70 -9.05 -9.37 0.99
CA LEU A 70 -8.40 -8.18 0.43
C LEU A 70 -8.09 -7.15 1.52
N THR A 71 -9.03 -6.88 2.41
CA THR A 71 -8.85 -5.95 3.53
C THR A 71 -7.69 -6.39 4.44
N ARG A 72 -7.58 -7.69 4.75
CA ARG A 72 -6.45 -8.24 5.51
C ARG A 72 -5.12 -8.08 4.77
N CYS A 73 -5.11 -8.32 3.46
CA CYS A 73 -3.91 -8.08 2.64
C CYS A 73 -3.49 -6.61 2.68
N MET A 74 -4.45 -5.68 2.64
CA MET A 74 -4.18 -4.25 2.77
C MET A 74 -3.60 -3.90 4.16
N GLN A 75 -4.20 -4.40 5.25
CA GLN A 75 -3.67 -4.19 6.61
C GLN A 75 -2.25 -4.74 6.79
N THR A 76 -2.00 -5.93 6.23
CA THR A 76 -0.67 -6.56 6.28
C THR A 76 0.37 -5.70 5.57
N GLU A 77 0.02 -5.10 4.43
CA GLU A 77 0.93 -4.24 3.70
C GLU A 77 1.23 -2.93 4.46
N LEU A 78 0.24 -2.34 5.12
CA LEU A 78 0.46 -1.19 6.01
C LEU A 78 1.41 -1.54 7.15
N ALA A 79 1.22 -2.68 7.81
CA ALA A 79 2.09 -3.12 8.89
C ALA A 79 3.54 -3.31 8.42
N LYS A 80 3.74 -3.92 7.24
CA LYS A 80 5.07 -4.07 6.63
C LYS A 80 5.71 -2.72 6.32
N LEU A 81 4.93 -1.77 5.81
CA LEU A 81 5.41 -0.44 5.48
C LEU A 81 5.83 0.33 6.73
N THR A 82 5.03 0.29 7.79
CA THR A 82 5.40 0.88 9.09
C THR A 82 6.68 0.25 9.61
N GLN A 83 6.79 -1.08 9.61
CA GLN A 83 7.99 -1.78 10.04
C GLN A 83 9.21 -1.42 9.18
N ALA A 84 9.04 -1.28 7.87
CA ALA A 84 10.12 -0.89 6.96
C ALA A 84 10.60 0.54 7.24
N MET A 85 9.70 1.45 7.59
CA MET A 85 10.05 2.82 8.00
C MET A 85 10.82 2.84 9.32
N ASP A 86 10.36 2.09 10.33
CA ASP A 86 11.06 1.98 11.62
C ASP A 86 12.48 1.41 11.46
N GLN A 87 12.67 0.47 10.52
CA GLN A 87 13.99 -0.10 10.22
C GLN A 87 14.94 0.90 9.54
N VAL A 88 14.43 1.86 8.77
CA VAL A 88 15.26 2.92 8.18
C VAL A 88 15.85 3.79 9.27
N ASP A 89 15.10 4.08 10.33
CA ASP A 89 15.56 4.88 11.48
C ASP A 89 16.60 4.14 12.33
N LEU A 90 16.50 2.80 12.41
CA LEU A 90 17.45 1.95 13.15
C LEU A 90 18.79 1.76 12.42
N LEU A 91 18.81 1.91 11.10
CA LEU A 91 20.03 1.77 10.32
C LEU A 91 20.89 3.04 10.50
N LYS A 92 22.11 2.86 11.01
CA LYS A 92 23.05 3.99 11.24
C LYS A 92 23.40 4.76 9.96
N THR A 93 23.38 4.10 8.80
CA THR A 93 23.55 4.71 7.47
C THR A 93 22.97 3.81 6.37
N PRO A 94 21.64 3.78 6.18
CA PRO A 94 21.04 3.16 5.00
C PRO A 94 21.51 3.88 3.74
N THR A 95 21.76 3.13 2.67
CA THR A 95 22.06 3.77 1.37
C THR A 95 20.76 4.29 0.75
N ALA A 96 20.79 5.50 0.18
CA ALA A 96 19.63 6.09 -0.49
C ALA A 96 19.03 5.15 -1.55
N LYS A 97 19.88 4.39 -2.25
CA LYS A 97 19.46 3.37 -3.22
C LYS A 97 18.59 2.27 -2.60
N MET A 98 18.92 1.80 -1.40
CA MET A 98 18.16 0.77 -0.70
C MET A 98 16.79 1.28 -0.24
N ILE A 99 16.74 2.52 0.28
CA ILE A 99 15.48 3.16 0.67
C ILE A 99 14.57 3.33 -0.55
N CYS A 100 15.11 3.88 -1.64
CA CYS A 100 14.36 4.07 -2.89
C CYS A 100 13.86 2.75 -3.48
N ALA A 101 14.67 1.69 -3.48
CA ALA A 101 14.25 0.37 -3.96
C ALA A 101 13.13 -0.22 -3.10
N ASN A 102 13.22 -0.06 -1.78
CA ASN A 102 12.19 -0.54 -0.86
C ASN A 102 10.87 0.23 -1.04
N LEU A 103 10.94 1.57 -1.11
CA LEU A 103 9.78 2.42 -1.39
C LEU A 103 9.13 2.06 -2.73
N ALA A 104 9.91 1.87 -3.79
CA ALA A 104 9.38 1.48 -5.10
C ALA A 104 8.64 0.13 -5.04
N GLY A 105 9.18 -0.85 -4.29
CA GLY A 105 8.54 -2.14 -4.07
C GLY A 105 7.19 -2.01 -3.36
N HIS A 106 7.14 -1.23 -2.28
CA HIS A 106 5.89 -0.94 -1.58
C HIS A 106 4.89 -0.18 -2.47
N THR A 107 5.32 0.85 -3.20
CA THR A 107 4.47 1.61 -4.13
C THR A 107 3.78 0.70 -5.14
N LEU A 108 4.53 -0.23 -5.76
CA LEU A 108 3.95 -1.20 -6.68
C LEU A 108 2.86 -2.05 -6.00
N ARG A 109 3.14 -2.52 -4.78
CA ARG A 109 2.20 -3.36 -4.03
C ARG A 109 0.94 -2.60 -3.61
N LEU A 110 1.09 -1.36 -3.15
CA LEU A 110 -0.02 -0.47 -2.82
C LEU A 110 -0.92 -0.23 -4.03
N ASN A 111 -0.34 0.01 -5.20
CA ASN A 111 -1.10 0.20 -6.44
C ASN A 111 -1.86 -1.06 -6.86
N GLN A 112 -1.26 -2.25 -6.75
CA GLN A 112 -1.94 -3.52 -7.03
C GLN A 112 -3.14 -3.74 -6.12
N LEU A 113 -2.97 -3.53 -4.81
CA LEU A 113 -4.05 -3.71 -3.84
C LEU A 113 -5.14 -2.64 -4.02
N SER A 114 -4.77 -1.41 -4.34
CA SER A 114 -5.70 -0.32 -4.64
C SER A 114 -6.55 -0.63 -5.88
N GLY A 115 -5.93 -1.14 -6.96
CA GLY A 115 -6.65 -1.54 -8.16
C GLY A 115 -7.63 -2.70 -7.91
N GLN A 116 -7.24 -3.67 -7.07
CA GLN A 116 -8.15 -4.73 -6.63
C GLN A 116 -9.32 -4.15 -5.82
N ALA A 117 -9.05 -3.26 -4.87
CA ALA A 117 -10.08 -2.64 -4.04
C ALA A 117 -11.05 -1.79 -4.88
N GLN A 118 -10.54 -0.99 -5.81
CA GLN A 118 -11.34 -0.23 -6.76
C GLN A 118 -12.28 -1.14 -7.56
N THR A 119 -11.75 -2.23 -8.11
CA THR A 119 -12.54 -3.21 -8.88
C THR A 119 -13.65 -3.82 -8.03
N ARG A 120 -13.35 -4.20 -6.78
CA ARG A 120 -14.33 -4.78 -5.87
C ARG A 120 -15.40 -3.77 -5.44
N LEU A 121 -15.01 -2.53 -5.14
CA LEU A 121 -15.94 -1.43 -4.84
C LEU A 121 -16.86 -1.14 -6.01
N TYR A 122 -16.36 -1.20 -7.25
CA TYR A 122 -17.19 -1.07 -8.44
C TYR A 122 -18.23 -2.20 -8.57
N LEU A 123 -17.82 -3.45 -8.32
CA LEU A 123 -18.70 -4.62 -8.35
C LEU A 123 -19.73 -4.64 -7.20
N ILE A 124 -19.39 -4.06 -6.04
CA ILE A 124 -20.35 -3.85 -4.95
C ILE A 124 -21.43 -2.85 -5.37
N LYS A 125 -21.02 -1.73 -6.00
CA LYS A 125 -21.93 -0.67 -6.45
C LYS A 125 -22.84 -1.10 -7.61
N ARG A 126 -22.38 -2.02 -8.45
CA ARG A 126 -23.22 -2.64 -9.48
C ARG A 126 -24.07 -3.74 -8.88
N SER A 127 -25.25 -3.39 -8.37
CA SER A 127 -26.28 -4.36 -8.01
C SER A 127 -26.49 -5.37 -9.14
N ALA A 128 -26.70 -6.64 -8.78
CA ALA A 128 -27.15 -7.66 -9.71
C ALA A 128 -28.51 -7.22 -10.26
N SER A 129 -28.52 -6.76 -11.51
CA SER A 129 -29.71 -6.59 -12.34
C SER A 129 -30.35 -7.94 -12.64
#